data_AF-A0A2N5ICL7-F1
#
_entry.id   AF-A0A2N5ICL7-F1
#
_cell.length_a   1.000
_cell.length_b   1.000
_cell.length_c   1.000
_cell.angle_alpha   90.00
_cell.angle_beta   90.00
_cell.angle_gamma   90.00
#
_symmetry.space_group_name_H-M   'P 1'
#
loop_
_entity.id
_entity.type
_entity.pdbx_description
1 polymer ?
#
loop_
_entity_poly.entity_id
_entity_poly.type
_entity_poly.pdbx_seq_one_letter_code
_entity_poly.pdbx_strand_id
1 'polypeptide(L)'
;MLVIFAIVAVISMFFLARSLFILVFSMENYNVHRKRLKQLQFNNKKEDMEMNELIDKVTKPVIRHLLPRLKPKNLEQLERDLKMAKWEKNFTPIQYRALSITLKIAGLVLGFALYNLIAPFMGILWGVVLFFGLDFFLRNSKNNRKALLVADFPDFIRITEGYLSANVSFSQAVAESIKYVGEEWKPILQNFVVQCDVKSIDEALDSLREDVDLFEVREFVALVKLTLEQGGSASESFNAQADKIREMQLDAMAMKIGKRQMMATALQAPLLLCIMAIMGLPMLGSMTGLASM
;
A
#
# COMPACT_ATOMS: atom_id res chain seq x y z
N MET A 1 33.39 -28.86 -8.92
CA MET A 1 32.49 -28.12 -9.84
C MET A 1 31.16 -27.73 -9.19
N LEU A 2 30.41 -28.66 -8.60
CA LEU A 2 29.11 -28.36 -7.92
C LEU A 2 29.19 -27.27 -6.84
N VAL A 3 30.24 -27.29 -6.00
CA VAL A 3 30.42 -26.30 -4.92
C VAL A 3 30.69 -24.89 -5.47
N ILE A 4 31.48 -24.77 -6.54
CA ILE A 4 31.76 -23.49 -7.20
C ILE A 4 30.49 -22.93 -7.85
N PHE A 5 29.68 -23.81 -8.47
CA PHE A 5 28.39 -23.43 -9.06
C PHE A 5 27.38 -22.99 -7.99
N ALA A 6 27.37 -23.66 -6.84
CA ALA A 6 26.52 -23.29 -5.69
C ALA A 6 26.93 -21.93 -5.11
N ILE A 7 28.23 -21.65 -4.99
CA ILE A 7 28.73 -20.35 -4.50
C ILE A 7 28.36 -19.23 -5.47
N VAL A 8 28.54 -19.44 -6.79
CA VAL A 8 28.16 -18.46 -7.81
C VAL A 8 26.64 -18.23 -7.83
N ALA A 9 25.84 -19.29 -7.65
CA ALA A 9 24.39 -19.19 -7.56
C ALA A 9 23.94 -18.42 -6.31
N VAL A 10 24.56 -18.66 -5.15
CA VAL A 10 24.28 -17.93 -3.90
C VAL A 10 24.68 -16.46 -4.01
N ILE A 11 25.82 -16.15 -4.64
CA ILE A 11 26.26 -14.77 -4.87
C ILE A 11 25.29 -14.06 -5.83
N SER A 12 24.94 -14.69 -6.95
CA SER A 12 23.96 -14.15 -7.90
C SER A 12 22.58 -13.95 -7.25
N MET A 13 22.17 -14.90 -6.40
CA MET A 13 20.93 -14.82 -5.62
C MET A 13 20.96 -13.70 -4.58
N PHE A 14 22.10 -13.47 -3.91
CA PHE A 14 22.27 -12.36 -2.99
C PHE A 14 22.15 -11.01 -3.71
N PHE A 15 22.75 -10.88 -4.89
CA PHE A 15 22.64 -9.66 -5.70
C PHE A 15 21.20 -9.43 -6.21
N LEU A 16 20.51 -10.47 -6.67
CA LEU A 16 19.11 -10.37 -7.09
C LEU A 16 18.18 -10.06 -5.92
N ALA A 17 18.35 -10.73 -4.78
CA ALA A 17 17.58 -10.46 -3.58
C ALA A 17 17.83 -9.04 -3.06
N ARG A 18 19.08 -8.58 -3.02
CA ARG A 18 19.43 -7.21 -2.65
C ARG A 18 18.83 -6.19 -3.62
N SER A 19 18.88 -6.45 -4.93
CA SER A 19 18.31 -5.58 -5.95
C SER A 19 16.78 -5.49 -5.83
N LEU A 20 16.10 -6.62 -5.64
CA LEU A 20 14.66 -6.66 -5.38
C LEU A 20 14.29 -6.02 -4.05
N PHE A 21 15.10 -6.21 -3.00
CA PHE A 21 14.88 -5.61 -1.69
C PHE A 21 15.03 -4.09 -1.74
N ILE A 22 16.02 -3.57 -2.46
CA ILE A 22 16.18 -2.12 -2.68
C ILE A 22 15.01 -1.58 -3.53
N LEU A 23 14.60 -2.30 -4.58
CA LEU A 23 13.44 -1.95 -5.41
C LEU A 23 12.16 -1.87 -4.59
N VAL A 24 11.99 -2.73 -3.59
CA VAL A 24 10.80 -2.80 -2.75
C VAL A 24 10.85 -1.85 -1.54
N PHE A 25 11.99 -1.74 -0.83
CA PHE A 25 12.12 -0.88 0.35
C PHE A 25 12.35 0.60 0.02
N SER A 26 12.84 0.92 -1.18
CA SER A 26 12.81 2.32 -1.67
C SER A 26 11.38 2.85 -1.84
N MET A 27 10.37 1.96 -1.97
CA MET A 27 8.96 2.33 -2.09
C MET A 27 8.25 2.63 -0.75
N GLU A 28 8.79 2.22 0.40
CA GLU A 28 8.10 2.32 1.71
C GLU A 28 8.51 3.55 2.54
N ASN A 29 9.70 4.11 2.32
CA ASN A 29 10.29 5.11 3.22
C ASN A 29 10.10 6.57 2.75
N TYR A 30 8.84 7.02 2.64
CA TYR A 30 8.55 8.43 2.30
C TYR A 30 8.51 9.38 3.52
N ASN A 31 8.32 8.85 4.73
CA ASN A 31 8.01 9.70 5.91
C ASN A 31 9.23 10.15 6.74
N VAL A 32 10.36 9.42 6.72
CA VAL A 32 11.52 9.74 7.58
C VAL A 32 12.56 10.63 6.88
N HIS A 33 12.50 10.78 5.55
CA HIS A 33 13.52 11.49 4.75
C HIS A 33 13.17 12.95 4.37
N ARG A 34 11.99 13.45 4.77
CA ARG A 34 11.42 14.70 4.25
C ARG A 34 12.19 15.97 4.62
N LYS A 35 12.93 15.96 5.74
CA LYS A 35 13.80 17.09 6.14
C LYS A 35 15.11 17.15 5.34
N ARG A 36 15.48 16.11 4.57
CA ARG A 36 16.62 16.08 3.63
C ARG A 36 16.24 16.12 2.15
N LEU A 37 14.96 15.91 1.80
CA LEU A 37 14.46 15.75 0.44
C LEU A 37 14.41 17.02 -0.44
N LYS A 38 14.55 18.23 0.11
CA LYS A 38 14.59 19.47 -0.71
C LYS A 38 15.85 19.59 -1.58
N GLN A 39 16.92 18.86 -1.28
CA GLN A 39 18.15 18.84 -2.08
C GLN A 39 18.26 17.64 -3.04
N LEU A 40 17.36 16.65 -2.96
CA LEU A 40 17.45 15.38 -3.69
C LEU A 40 16.56 15.31 -4.96
N GLN A 41 15.82 16.38 -5.30
CA GLN A 41 14.90 16.37 -6.44
C GLN A 41 15.58 16.13 -7.81
N PHE A 42 16.90 16.35 -7.92
CA PHE A 42 17.65 16.10 -9.15
C PHE A 42 18.16 14.65 -9.29
N ASN A 43 18.35 13.91 -8.19
CA ASN A 43 18.80 12.51 -8.25
C ASN A 43 17.65 11.52 -8.52
N ASN A 44 16.47 11.75 -7.94
CA ASN A 44 15.31 10.87 -8.14
C ASN A 44 14.91 10.75 -9.61
N LYS A 45 15.04 11.81 -10.42
CA LYS A 45 14.63 11.76 -11.83
C LYS A 45 15.53 10.85 -12.69
N LYS A 46 16.81 10.69 -12.32
CA LYS A 46 17.73 9.75 -12.97
C LYS A 46 17.46 8.32 -12.50
N GLU A 47 17.29 8.14 -11.19
CA GLU A 47 17.03 6.82 -10.58
C GLU A 47 15.68 6.22 -11.03
N ASP A 48 14.64 7.04 -11.13
CA ASP A 48 13.32 6.64 -11.67
C ASP A 48 13.42 6.20 -13.15
N MET A 49 14.27 6.87 -13.93
CA MET A 49 14.48 6.57 -15.35
C MET A 49 15.24 5.25 -15.52
N GLU A 50 16.30 5.04 -14.75
CA GLU A 50 17.05 3.78 -14.70
C GLU A 50 16.16 2.62 -14.22
N MET A 51 15.31 2.84 -13.22
CA MET A 51 14.36 1.84 -12.72
C MET A 51 13.36 1.41 -13.81
N ASN A 52 12.79 2.39 -14.53
CA ASN A 52 11.85 2.12 -15.61
C ASN A 52 12.49 1.37 -16.78
N GLU A 53 13.76 1.67 -17.10
CA GLU A 53 14.53 0.92 -18.11
C GLU A 53 14.81 -0.53 -17.68
N LEU A 54 15.14 -0.77 -16.41
CA LEU A 54 15.34 -2.12 -15.87
C LEU A 54 14.05 -2.93 -15.90
N ILE A 55 12.93 -2.33 -15.47
CA ILE A 55 11.60 -2.94 -15.55
C ILE A 55 11.33 -3.30 -17.01
N ASP A 56 11.45 -2.35 -17.94
CA ASP A 56 11.16 -2.60 -19.35
C ASP A 56 12.03 -3.72 -19.95
N LYS A 57 13.33 -3.73 -19.63
CA LYS A 57 14.27 -4.76 -20.10
C LYS A 57 13.93 -6.17 -19.60
N VAL A 58 13.58 -6.32 -18.33
CA VAL A 58 13.18 -7.60 -17.72
C VAL A 58 11.80 -8.05 -18.22
N THR A 59 10.93 -7.10 -18.52
CA THR A 59 9.50 -7.34 -18.76
C THR A 59 9.18 -7.56 -20.25
N LYS A 60 9.96 -6.98 -21.16
CA LYS A 60 9.89 -7.14 -22.63
C LYS A 60 9.71 -8.59 -23.14
N PRO A 61 10.52 -9.58 -22.71
CA PRO A 61 10.40 -10.94 -23.24
C PRO A 61 9.03 -11.57 -22.90
N VAL A 62 8.51 -11.30 -21.71
CA VAL A 62 7.22 -11.81 -21.23
C VAL A 62 6.04 -11.09 -21.91
N ILE A 63 6.15 -9.76 -22.08
CA ILE A 63 5.15 -8.97 -22.83
C ILE A 63 5.01 -9.50 -24.26
N ARG A 64 6.13 -9.82 -24.93
CA ARG A 64 6.11 -10.24 -26.33
C ARG A 64 5.64 -11.69 -26.55
N HIS A 65 5.98 -12.61 -25.66
CA HIS A 65 5.75 -14.05 -25.90
C HIS A 65 4.62 -14.66 -25.06
N LEU A 66 4.42 -14.22 -23.82
CA LEU A 66 3.48 -14.84 -22.88
C LEU A 66 2.15 -14.07 -22.78
N LEU A 67 2.23 -12.74 -22.77
CA LEU A 67 1.08 -11.87 -22.56
C LEU A 67 0.00 -11.93 -23.66
N PRO A 68 0.33 -12.07 -24.97
CA PRO A 68 -0.67 -12.18 -26.03
C PRO A 68 -1.54 -13.44 -25.92
N ARG A 69 -1.00 -14.51 -25.32
CA ARG A 69 -1.71 -15.79 -25.13
C ARG A 69 -2.59 -15.81 -23.89
N LEU A 70 -2.27 -15.00 -22.89
CA LEU A 70 -2.96 -14.98 -21.60
C LEU A 70 -4.15 -14.01 -21.53
N LYS A 71 -4.32 -13.10 -22.50
CA LYS A 71 -5.33 -12.01 -22.55
C LYS A 71 -5.63 -11.46 -21.14
N PRO A 72 -4.84 -10.50 -20.64
CA PRO A 72 -4.97 -10.03 -19.26
C PRO A 72 -6.38 -9.50 -19.01
N LYS A 73 -7.14 -10.22 -18.16
CA LYS A 73 -8.41 -9.73 -17.61
C LYS A 73 -8.11 -8.73 -16.48
N ASN A 74 -9.00 -7.76 -16.30
CA ASN A 74 -8.97 -6.78 -15.19
C ASN A 74 -7.81 -5.78 -15.20
N LEU A 75 -7.33 -5.35 -16.38
CA LEU A 75 -6.31 -4.30 -16.48
C LEU A 75 -6.73 -2.98 -15.84
N GLU A 76 -8.00 -2.61 -16.00
CA GLU A 76 -8.55 -1.37 -15.43
C GLU A 76 -8.56 -1.42 -13.88
N GLN A 77 -8.90 -2.56 -13.30
CA GLN A 77 -8.85 -2.73 -11.84
C GLN A 77 -7.41 -2.69 -11.32
N LEU A 78 -6.47 -3.26 -12.07
CA LEU A 78 -5.05 -3.21 -11.73
C LEU A 78 -4.50 -1.78 -11.82
N GLU A 79 -4.94 -1.01 -12.82
CA GLU A 79 -4.59 0.40 -12.95
C GLU A 79 -5.07 1.21 -11.73
N ARG A 80 -6.32 1.01 -11.31
CA ARG A 80 -6.85 1.62 -10.08
C ARG A 80 -6.05 1.20 -8.85
N ASP A 81 -5.68 -0.07 -8.75
CA ASP A 81 -4.87 -0.57 -7.63
C ASP A 81 -3.45 0.03 -7.61
N LEU A 82 -2.82 0.19 -8.78
CA LEU A 82 -1.52 0.83 -8.92
C LEU A 82 -1.57 2.33 -8.59
N LYS A 83 -2.62 3.02 -9.04
CA LYS A 83 -2.89 4.43 -8.70
C LYS A 83 -3.12 4.61 -7.20
N MET A 84 -3.89 3.72 -6.60
CA MET A 84 -4.08 3.70 -5.15
C MET A 84 -2.76 3.40 -4.42
N ALA A 85 -1.86 2.59 -4.97
CA ALA A 85 -0.55 2.34 -4.37
C ALA A 85 0.51 3.43 -4.64
N LYS A 86 0.22 4.43 -5.50
CA LYS A 86 1.20 5.41 -6.05
C LYS A 86 2.31 4.76 -6.89
N TRP A 87 2.05 3.61 -7.51
CA TRP A 87 3.02 2.86 -8.33
C TRP A 87 2.90 3.18 -9.83
N GLU A 88 1.92 3.99 -10.22
CA GLU A 88 1.62 4.40 -11.60
C GLU A 88 2.80 5.08 -12.32
N LYS A 89 3.69 5.77 -11.59
CA LYS A 89 4.86 6.43 -12.16
C LYS A 89 5.93 5.43 -12.65
N ASN A 90 5.95 4.24 -12.05
CA ASN A 90 6.99 3.23 -12.27
C ASN A 90 6.46 2.03 -13.07
N PHE A 91 5.16 1.74 -12.98
CA PHE A 91 4.56 0.57 -13.60
C PHE A 91 3.32 0.92 -14.40
N THR A 92 3.32 0.54 -15.68
CA THR A 92 2.07 0.34 -16.41
C THR A 92 1.39 -0.96 -15.95
N PRO A 93 0.05 -1.09 -16.03
CA PRO A 93 -0.66 -2.32 -15.65
C PRO A 93 -0.11 -3.58 -16.35
N ILE A 94 0.27 -3.43 -17.62
CA ILE A 94 0.86 -4.50 -18.43
C ILE A 94 2.26 -4.86 -17.92
N GLN A 95 3.10 -3.86 -17.61
CA GLN A 95 4.44 -4.09 -17.07
C GLN A 95 4.39 -4.77 -15.69
N TYR A 96 3.52 -4.31 -14.79
CA TYR A 96 3.33 -4.96 -13.50
C TYR A 96 2.93 -6.42 -13.67
N ARG A 97 1.95 -6.70 -14.56
CA ARG A 97 1.47 -8.06 -14.77
C ARG A 97 2.55 -8.96 -15.33
N ALA A 98 3.32 -8.46 -16.29
CA ALA A 98 4.43 -9.21 -16.86
C ALA A 98 5.56 -9.42 -15.83
N LEU A 99 5.91 -8.42 -15.01
CA LEU A 99 6.88 -8.58 -13.93
C LEU A 99 6.42 -9.61 -12.88
N SER A 100 5.14 -9.58 -12.47
CA SER A 100 4.53 -10.56 -11.58
C SER A 100 4.63 -11.98 -12.16
N ILE A 101 4.37 -12.16 -13.46
CA ILE A 101 4.52 -13.46 -14.13
C ILE A 101 6.00 -13.88 -14.18
N THR A 102 6.91 -12.98 -14.53
CA THR A 102 8.36 -13.24 -14.53
C THR A 102 8.83 -13.70 -13.17
N LEU A 103 8.43 -13.01 -12.10
CA LEU A 103 8.79 -13.37 -10.72
C LEU A 103 8.22 -14.73 -10.30
N LYS A 104 6.99 -15.06 -10.72
CA LYS A 104 6.39 -16.37 -10.43
C LYS A 104 7.11 -17.50 -11.13
N ILE A 105 7.47 -17.33 -12.40
CA ILE A 105 8.26 -18.31 -13.16
C ILE A 105 9.66 -18.44 -12.56
N ALA A 106 10.32 -17.31 -12.29
CA ALA A 106 11.64 -17.30 -11.67
C ALA A 106 11.61 -17.95 -10.28
N GLY A 107 10.59 -17.67 -9.47
CA GLY A 107 10.37 -18.27 -8.15
C GLY A 107 10.17 -19.77 -8.22
N LEU A 108 9.43 -20.28 -9.21
CA LEU A 108 9.24 -21.72 -9.40
C LEU A 108 10.54 -22.41 -9.84
N VAL A 109 11.25 -21.85 -10.81
CA VAL A 109 12.51 -22.39 -11.31
C VAL A 109 13.60 -22.36 -10.24
N LEU A 110 13.78 -21.22 -9.57
CA LEU A 110 14.76 -21.07 -8.48
C LEU A 110 14.38 -21.91 -7.28
N GLY A 111 13.11 -21.94 -6.88
CA GLY A 111 12.63 -22.76 -5.78
C GLY A 111 12.89 -24.24 -6.02
N PHE A 112 12.63 -24.73 -7.24
CA PHE A 112 12.91 -26.12 -7.62
C PHE A 112 14.43 -26.41 -7.67
N ALA A 113 15.24 -25.50 -8.20
CA ALA A 113 16.69 -25.67 -8.23
C ALA A 113 17.28 -25.75 -6.81
N LEU A 114 16.89 -24.84 -5.92
CA LEU A 114 17.38 -24.77 -4.54
C LEU A 114 16.88 -25.93 -3.67
N TYR A 115 15.65 -26.40 -3.92
CA TYR A 115 15.09 -27.57 -3.25
C TYR A 115 15.96 -28.81 -3.47
N ASN A 116 16.47 -29.00 -4.70
CA ASN A 116 17.29 -30.15 -5.07
C ASN A 116 18.80 -29.97 -4.75
N LEU A 117 19.32 -28.74 -4.70
CA LEU A 117 20.76 -28.48 -4.61
C LEU A 117 21.30 -28.17 -3.21
N ILE A 118 20.55 -27.47 -2.37
CA ILE A 118 21.09 -26.88 -1.12
C ILE A 118 20.30 -27.36 0.10
N ALA A 119 19.03 -26.97 0.18
CA ALA A 119 18.16 -27.31 1.30
C ALA A 119 16.69 -27.18 0.87
N PRO A 120 15.87 -28.22 1.08
CA PRO A 120 14.43 -28.21 0.75
C PRO A 120 13.70 -27.00 1.33
N PHE A 121 14.03 -26.64 2.57
CA PHE A 121 13.42 -25.51 3.28
C PHE A 121 13.71 -24.16 2.59
N MET A 122 14.96 -23.92 2.16
CA MET A 122 15.31 -22.65 1.51
C MET A 122 14.73 -22.53 0.10
N GLY A 123 14.63 -23.65 -0.64
CA GLY A 123 13.95 -23.65 -1.94
C GLY A 123 12.47 -23.28 -1.82
N ILE A 124 11.77 -23.83 -0.82
CA ILE A 124 10.38 -23.49 -0.54
C ILE A 124 10.25 -22.02 -0.12
N LEU A 125 11.08 -21.55 0.81
CA LEU A 125 11.04 -20.18 1.30
C LEU A 125 11.20 -19.16 0.15
N TRP A 126 12.27 -19.29 -0.64
CA TRP A 126 12.54 -18.36 -1.74
C TRP A 126 11.53 -18.47 -2.88
N GLY A 127 11.04 -19.68 -3.17
CA GLY A 127 9.97 -19.89 -4.14
C GLY A 127 8.70 -19.16 -3.73
N VAL A 128 8.27 -19.29 -2.47
CA VAL A 128 7.09 -18.60 -1.93
C VAL A 128 7.28 -17.09 -1.93
N VAL A 129 8.44 -16.59 -1.48
CA VAL A 129 8.72 -15.15 -1.44
C VAL A 129 8.68 -14.53 -2.83
N LEU A 130 9.30 -15.14 -3.84
CA LEU A 130 9.26 -14.60 -5.21
C LEU A 130 7.88 -14.74 -5.86
N PHE A 131 7.14 -15.79 -5.53
CA PHE A 131 5.82 -16.03 -6.10
C PHE A 131 4.76 -15.06 -5.56
N PHE A 132 4.76 -14.79 -4.26
CA PHE A 132 3.75 -13.96 -3.59
C PHE A 132 4.22 -12.57 -3.21
N GLY A 133 5.53 -12.33 -3.14
CA GLY A 133 6.11 -11.11 -2.59
C GLY A 133 5.58 -9.86 -3.26
N LEU A 134 5.66 -9.77 -4.58
CA LEU A 134 5.23 -8.57 -5.32
C LEU A 134 3.75 -8.25 -5.11
N ASP A 135 2.88 -9.27 -5.20
CA ASP A 135 1.43 -9.11 -5.00
C ASP A 135 1.10 -8.76 -3.54
N PHE A 136 1.84 -9.31 -2.58
CA PHE A 136 1.74 -8.97 -1.16
C PHE A 136 2.14 -7.51 -0.91
N PHE A 137 3.26 -7.04 -1.49
CA PHE A 137 3.70 -5.65 -1.36
C PHE A 137 2.68 -4.67 -1.95
N LEU A 138 2.19 -4.92 -3.17
CA LEU A 138 1.17 -4.06 -3.77
C LEU A 138 -0.09 -3.99 -2.89
N ARG A 139 -0.58 -5.15 -2.42
CA ARG A 139 -1.75 -5.23 -1.54
C ARG A 139 -1.50 -4.50 -0.22
N ASN A 140 -0.32 -4.65 0.38
CA ASN A 140 0.04 -3.99 1.62
C ASN A 140 0.11 -2.47 1.45
N SER A 141 0.79 -1.98 0.40
CA SER A 141 0.88 -0.54 0.09
C SER A 141 -0.50 0.07 -0.15
N LYS A 142 -1.35 -0.60 -0.94
CA LYS A 142 -2.75 -0.20 -1.17
C LYS A 142 -3.54 -0.13 0.14
N ASN A 143 -3.51 -1.19 0.94
CA ASN A 143 -4.27 -1.27 2.19
C ASN A 143 -3.79 -0.24 3.21
N ASN A 144 -2.48 -0.02 3.31
CA ASN A 144 -1.91 0.98 4.20
C ASN A 144 -2.35 2.40 3.80
N ARG A 145 -2.31 2.73 2.51
CA ARG A 145 -2.80 4.03 2.04
C ARG A 145 -4.30 4.19 2.24
N LYS A 146 -5.11 3.15 1.95
CA LYS A 146 -6.55 3.16 2.23
C LYS A 146 -6.83 3.45 3.70
N ALA A 147 -6.11 2.78 4.61
CA ALA A 147 -6.27 3.00 6.04
C ALA A 147 -5.92 4.44 6.46
N LEU A 148 -4.88 5.05 5.88
CA LEU A 148 -4.53 6.45 6.12
C LEU A 148 -5.62 7.40 5.61
N LEU A 149 -6.10 7.20 4.38
CA LEU A 149 -7.16 8.04 3.82
C LEU A 149 -8.46 7.94 4.63
N VAL A 150 -8.90 6.72 5.01
CA VAL A 150 -10.08 6.52 5.85
C VAL A 150 -9.90 7.19 7.22
N ALA A 151 -8.72 7.09 7.83
CA ALA A 151 -8.47 7.66 9.14
C ALA A 151 -8.51 9.20 9.15
N ASP A 152 -8.12 9.84 8.05
CA ASP A 152 -8.06 11.30 7.92
C ASP A 152 -9.33 11.88 7.27
N PHE A 153 -10.16 11.05 6.65
CA PHE A 153 -11.37 11.48 5.94
C PHE A 153 -12.35 12.26 6.82
N PRO A 154 -12.66 11.83 8.06
CA PRO A 154 -13.60 12.60 8.87
C PRO A 154 -13.09 13.99 9.27
N ASP A 155 -11.79 14.16 9.43
CA ASP A 155 -11.19 15.47 9.69
C ASP A 155 -11.32 16.39 8.48
N PHE A 156 -11.07 15.87 7.27
CA PHE A 156 -11.35 16.59 6.02
C PHE A 156 -12.80 17.09 5.98
N ILE A 157 -13.75 16.21 6.27
CA ILE A 157 -15.17 16.54 6.19
C ILE A 157 -15.56 17.61 7.21
N ARG A 158 -15.17 17.45 8.48
CA ARG A 158 -15.45 18.42 9.56
C ARG A 158 -14.88 19.81 9.27
N ILE A 159 -13.67 19.88 8.73
CA ILE A 159 -13.03 21.16 8.42
C ILE A 159 -13.73 21.85 7.25
N THR A 160 -14.06 21.07 6.21
CA THR A 160 -14.79 21.58 5.04
C THR A 160 -16.19 22.06 5.43
N GLU A 161 -16.90 21.32 6.29
CA GLU A 161 -18.18 21.74 6.88
C GLU A 161 -18.08 23.07 7.63
N GLY A 162 -17.01 23.27 8.41
CA GLY A 162 -16.79 24.53 9.13
C GLY A 162 -16.66 25.74 8.19
N TYR A 163 -15.98 25.56 7.04
CA TYR A 163 -15.88 26.60 6.01
C TYR A 163 -17.21 26.81 5.27
N LEU A 164 -17.92 25.72 4.92
CA LEU A 164 -19.24 25.80 4.31
C LEU A 164 -20.27 26.51 5.20
N SER A 165 -20.21 26.28 6.52
CA SER A 165 -21.05 26.97 7.51
C SER A 165 -20.75 28.48 7.57
N ALA A 166 -19.54 28.91 7.19
CA ALA A 166 -19.18 30.31 7.03
C ALA A 166 -19.59 30.88 5.65
N ASN A 167 -20.46 30.18 4.91
CA ASN A 167 -20.97 30.57 3.60
C ASN A 167 -19.89 30.70 2.52
N VAL A 168 -18.80 29.94 2.66
CA VAL A 168 -17.73 29.82 1.65
C VAL A 168 -18.19 28.83 0.56
N SER A 169 -17.81 29.07 -0.69
CA SER A 169 -18.11 28.14 -1.79
C SER A 169 -17.47 26.77 -1.56
N PHE A 170 -18.05 25.70 -2.11
CA PHE A 170 -17.57 24.34 -1.89
C PHE A 170 -16.12 24.13 -2.35
N SER A 171 -15.75 24.62 -3.54
CA SER A 171 -14.39 24.52 -4.05
C SER A 171 -13.38 25.24 -3.14
N GLN A 172 -13.73 26.41 -2.62
CA GLN A 172 -12.87 27.19 -1.75
C GLN A 172 -12.80 26.61 -0.33
N ALA A 173 -13.89 26.04 0.19
CA ALA A 173 -13.91 25.32 1.45
C ALA A 173 -12.97 24.09 1.40
N VAL A 174 -12.96 23.36 0.28
CA VAL A 174 -12.01 22.26 0.06
C VAL A 174 -10.58 22.79 -0.06
N ALA A 175 -10.35 23.90 -0.77
CA ALA A 175 -9.02 24.49 -0.90
C ALA A 175 -8.42 24.88 0.46
N GLU A 176 -9.23 25.48 1.34
CA GLU A 176 -8.81 25.86 2.69
C GLU A 176 -8.63 24.65 3.62
N SER A 177 -9.29 23.51 3.38
CA SER A 177 -9.10 22.33 4.22
C SER A 177 -7.76 21.59 3.94
N ILE A 178 -7.16 21.77 2.75
CA ILE A 178 -5.91 21.12 2.33
C ILE A 178 -4.76 21.28 3.34
N LYS A 179 -4.65 22.44 4.00
CA LYS A 179 -3.55 22.73 4.94
C LYS A 179 -3.64 21.89 6.23
N TYR A 180 -4.81 21.37 6.57
CA TYR A 180 -5.08 20.68 7.83
C TYR A 180 -5.29 19.17 7.70
N VAL A 181 -5.50 18.66 6.48
CA VAL A 181 -5.65 17.22 6.24
C VAL A 181 -4.30 16.50 6.19
N GLY A 182 -4.35 15.17 6.31
CA GLY A 182 -3.16 14.32 6.19
C GLY A 182 -2.47 14.41 4.83
N GLU A 183 -1.19 14.05 4.80
CA GLU A 183 -0.33 14.15 3.61
C GLU A 183 -0.84 13.35 2.40
N GLU A 184 -1.60 12.28 2.64
CA GLU A 184 -2.18 11.45 1.58
C GLU A 184 -3.37 12.13 0.90
N TRP A 185 -4.13 12.96 1.63
CA TRP A 185 -5.27 13.71 1.09
C TRP A 185 -4.85 14.95 0.32
N LYS A 186 -3.76 15.63 0.72
CA LYS A 186 -3.29 16.87 0.09
C LYS A 186 -3.22 16.83 -1.45
N PRO A 187 -2.48 15.89 -2.08
CA PRO A 187 -2.39 15.87 -3.55
C PRO A 187 -3.73 15.58 -4.23
N ILE A 188 -4.61 14.81 -3.58
CA ILE A 188 -5.93 14.43 -4.09
C ILE A 188 -6.84 15.67 -4.09
N LEU A 189 -6.90 16.38 -2.96
CA LEU A 189 -7.69 17.60 -2.83
C LEU A 189 -7.13 18.75 -3.68
N GLN A 190 -5.81 18.85 -3.83
CA GLN A 190 -5.19 19.80 -4.76
C GLN A 190 -5.62 19.53 -6.20
N ASN A 191 -5.57 18.27 -6.64
CA ASN A 191 -6.05 17.87 -7.96
C ASN A 191 -7.55 18.19 -8.13
N PHE A 192 -8.36 17.89 -7.10
CA PHE A 192 -9.78 18.21 -7.09
C PHE A 192 -10.05 19.71 -7.25
N VAL A 193 -9.35 20.58 -6.51
CA VAL A 193 -9.50 22.05 -6.63
C VAL A 193 -9.13 22.52 -8.04
N VAL A 194 -8.01 22.04 -8.57
CA VAL A 194 -7.60 22.36 -9.95
C VAL A 194 -8.66 21.91 -10.96
N GLN A 195 -9.30 20.76 -10.74
CA GLN A 195 -10.38 20.29 -11.60
C GLN A 195 -11.66 21.11 -11.45
N CYS A 196 -12.01 21.58 -10.26
CA CYS A 196 -13.11 22.53 -10.09
C CYS A 196 -12.88 23.85 -10.84
N ASP A 197 -11.62 24.26 -11.04
CA ASP A 197 -11.27 25.48 -11.79
C ASP A 197 -11.33 25.25 -13.31
N VAL A 198 -11.03 24.04 -13.78
CA VAL A 198 -10.95 23.69 -15.21
C VAL A 198 -12.25 23.07 -15.75
N LYS A 199 -12.99 22.38 -14.89
CA LYS A 199 -14.19 21.58 -15.20
C LYS A 199 -15.34 21.96 -14.26
N SER A 200 -16.50 21.32 -14.44
CA SER A 200 -17.61 21.46 -13.50
C SER A 200 -17.29 20.78 -12.15
N ILE A 201 -17.91 21.27 -11.08
CA ILE A 201 -17.83 20.64 -9.74
C ILE A 201 -18.27 19.17 -9.81
N ASP A 202 -19.25 18.88 -10.65
CA ASP A 202 -19.78 17.55 -10.89
C ASP A 202 -18.70 16.58 -11.43
N GLU A 203 -17.98 16.99 -12.46
CA GLU A 203 -16.88 16.20 -13.04
C GLU A 203 -15.68 16.06 -12.09
N ALA A 204 -15.41 17.11 -11.30
CA ALA A 204 -14.37 17.07 -10.29
C ALA A 204 -14.72 16.08 -9.16
N LEU A 205 -15.99 16.01 -8.76
CA LEU A 205 -16.51 15.06 -7.79
C LEU A 205 -16.40 13.62 -8.30
N ASP A 206 -16.74 13.37 -9.57
CA ASP A 206 -16.57 12.04 -10.18
C ASP A 206 -15.09 11.64 -10.26
N SER A 207 -14.20 12.58 -10.52
CA SER A 207 -12.76 12.31 -10.50
C SER A 207 -12.24 12.03 -9.09
N LEU A 208 -12.74 12.72 -8.06
CA LEU A 208 -12.42 12.44 -6.66
C LEU A 208 -12.85 11.02 -6.25
N ARG A 209 -14.03 10.60 -6.71
CA ARG A 209 -14.59 9.25 -6.51
C ARG A 209 -13.74 8.17 -7.18
N GLU A 210 -13.17 8.46 -8.35
CA GLU A 210 -12.28 7.53 -9.07
C GLU A 210 -10.87 7.48 -8.49
N ASP A 211 -10.35 8.63 -8.05
CA ASP A 211 -9.03 8.74 -7.42
C ASP A 211 -8.99 8.04 -6.06
N VAL A 212 -10.11 8.04 -5.34
CA VAL A 212 -10.25 7.46 -4.00
C VAL A 212 -11.25 6.31 -4.01
N ASP A 213 -10.75 5.09 -4.19
CA ASP A 213 -11.54 3.86 -4.10
C ASP A 213 -11.86 3.48 -2.63
N LEU A 214 -12.62 4.34 -1.96
CA LEU A 214 -13.18 4.14 -0.63
C LEU A 214 -14.71 4.26 -0.70
N PHE A 215 -15.41 3.36 -0.02
CA PHE A 215 -16.87 3.34 -0.07
C PHE A 215 -17.48 4.63 0.48
N GLU A 216 -16.92 5.09 1.60
CA GLU A 216 -17.28 6.28 2.34
C GLU A 216 -17.18 7.54 1.47
N VAL A 217 -16.10 7.65 0.68
CA VAL A 217 -15.87 8.77 -0.22
C VAL A 217 -16.86 8.74 -1.38
N ARG A 218 -17.14 7.55 -1.95
CA ARG A 218 -18.13 7.42 -3.03
C ARG A 218 -19.53 7.84 -2.58
N GLU A 219 -19.93 7.43 -1.38
CA GLU A 219 -21.23 7.77 -0.83
C GLU A 219 -21.33 9.26 -0.53
N PHE A 220 -20.29 9.82 0.08
CA PHE A 220 -20.20 11.26 0.31
C PHE A 220 -20.33 12.06 -0.99
N VAL A 221 -19.55 11.69 -2.02
CA VAL A 221 -19.60 12.34 -3.34
C VAL A 221 -21.00 12.27 -3.94
N ALA A 222 -21.65 11.10 -3.89
CA ALA A 222 -23.00 10.90 -4.43
C ALA A 222 -24.03 11.80 -3.72
N LEU A 223 -23.91 11.95 -2.41
CA LEU A 223 -24.80 12.80 -1.62
C LEU A 223 -24.59 14.29 -1.91
N VAL A 224 -23.32 14.74 -1.98
CA VAL A 224 -23.03 16.14 -2.34
C VAL A 224 -23.54 16.46 -3.74
N LYS A 225 -23.32 15.58 -4.71
CA LYS A 225 -23.83 15.72 -6.08
C LYS A 225 -25.35 15.83 -6.10
N LEU A 226 -26.05 14.93 -5.41
CA LEU A 226 -27.50 14.95 -5.31
C LEU A 226 -28.04 16.25 -4.70
N THR A 227 -27.42 16.77 -3.64
CA THR A 227 -27.84 18.04 -3.03
C THR A 227 -27.58 19.24 -3.95
N LEU A 228 -26.44 19.26 -4.65
CA LEU A 228 -26.13 20.31 -5.61
C LEU A 228 -27.11 20.30 -6.80
N GLU A 229 -27.49 19.11 -7.29
CA GLU A 229 -28.50 18.95 -8.34
C GLU A 229 -29.90 19.44 -7.90
N GLN A 230 -30.23 19.28 -6.62
CA GLN A 230 -31.49 19.77 -6.04
C GLN A 230 -31.48 21.27 -5.72
N GLY A 231 -30.36 21.97 -5.97
CA GLY A 231 -30.18 23.38 -5.66
C GLY A 231 -30.00 23.67 -4.17
N GLY A 232 -29.74 22.64 -3.35
CA GLY A 232 -29.42 22.78 -1.93
C GLY A 232 -27.99 23.25 -1.70
N SER A 233 -27.70 23.67 -0.47
CA SER A 233 -26.33 24.03 -0.09
C SER A 233 -25.49 22.79 0.23
N ALA A 234 -24.21 22.76 -0.16
CA ALA A 234 -23.31 21.68 0.24
C ALA A 234 -23.23 21.51 1.77
N SER A 235 -23.47 22.58 2.53
CA SER A 235 -23.56 22.54 4.00
C SER A 235 -24.66 21.59 4.50
N GLU A 236 -25.80 21.51 3.81
CA GLU A 236 -26.88 20.57 4.14
C GLU A 236 -26.46 19.12 3.95
N SER A 237 -25.71 18.79 2.89
CA SER A 237 -25.20 17.43 2.65
C SER A 237 -24.22 16.97 3.73
N PHE A 238 -23.41 17.90 4.24
CA PHE A 238 -22.44 17.62 5.29
C PHE A 238 -23.12 17.41 6.65
N ASN A 239 -24.07 18.28 7.00
CA ASN A 239 -24.88 18.12 8.21
C ASN A 239 -25.68 16.80 8.19
N ALA A 240 -26.25 16.42 7.04
CA ALA A 240 -26.97 15.16 6.88
C ALA A 240 -26.08 13.92 7.06
N GLN A 241 -24.76 14.06 6.90
CA GLN A 241 -23.79 12.99 7.11
C GLN A 241 -23.06 13.07 8.45
N ALA A 242 -23.32 14.08 9.28
CA ALA A 242 -22.58 14.37 10.52
C ALA A 242 -22.46 13.14 11.44
N ASP A 243 -23.54 12.36 11.58
CA ASP A 243 -23.54 11.18 12.43
C ASP A 243 -22.72 10.02 11.83
N LYS A 244 -22.79 9.83 10.51
CA LYS A 244 -21.95 8.84 9.82
C LYS A 244 -20.46 9.21 9.88
N ILE A 245 -20.15 10.50 9.80
CA ILE A 245 -18.80 11.02 9.97
C ILE A 245 -18.28 10.74 11.38
N ARG A 246 -19.12 10.95 12.40
CA ARG A 246 -18.79 10.62 13.79
C ARG A 246 -18.55 9.13 13.98
N GLU A 247 -19.39 8.27 13.41
CA GLU A 247 -19.22 6.82 13.42
C GLU A 247 -17.86 6.42 12.79
N MET A 248 -17.55 6.96 11.61
CA MET A 248 -16.23 6.74 10.97
C MET A 248 -15.05 7.21 11.82
N GLN A 249 -15.18 8.32 12.58
CA GLN A 249 -14.14 8.76 13.52
C GLN A 249 -13.92 7.75 14.64
N LEU A 250 -15.00 7.25 15.22
CA LEU A 250 -14.95 6.25 16.28
C LEU A 250 -14.31 4.96 15.77
N ASP A 251 -14.69 4.50 14.58
CA ASP A 251 -14.09 3.32 13.94
C ASP A 251 -12.60 3.53 13.63
N ALA A 252 -12.22 4.69 13.11
CA ALA A 252 -10.82 5.03 12.87
C ALA A 252 -10.00 5.07 14.17
N MET A 253 -10.57 5.58 15.26
CA MET A 253 -9.94 5.55 16.58
C MET A 253 -9.84 4.12 17.11
N ALA A 254 -10.90 3.32 17.01
CA ALA A 254 -10.91 1.93 17.42
C ALA A 254 -9.86 1.10 16.66
N MET A 255 -9.72 1.29 15.35
CA MET A 255 -8.66 0.67 14.54
C MET A 255 -7.26 1.08 15.01
N LYS A 256 -7.03 2.37 15.29
CA LYS A 256 -5.75 2.86 15.82
C LYS A 256 -5.42 2.23 17.18
N ILE A 257 -6.40 2.09 18.06
CA ILE A 257 -6.26 1.45 19.37
C ILE A 257 -5.98 -0.05 19.22
N GLY A 258 -6.78 -0.75 18.42
CA GLY A 258 -6.64 -2.18 18.17
C GLY A 258 -5.27 -2.55 17.60
N LYS A 259 -4.76 -1.76 16.63
CA LYS A 259 -3.41 -1.97 16.09
C LYS A 259 -2.32 -1.82 17.15
N ARG A 260 -2.43 -0.81 18.03
CA ARG A 260 -1.48 -0.61 19.15
C ARG A 260 -1.53 -1.75 20.14
N GLN A 261 -2.73 -2.22 20.48
CA GLN A 261 -2.92 -3.35 21.38
C GLN A 261 -2.34 -4.63 20.78
N MET A 262 -2.62 -4.92 19.51
CA MET A 262 -2.06 -6.09 18.81
C MET A 262 -0.53 -6.05 18.77
N MET A 263 0.08 -4.89 18.50
CA MET A 263 1.54 -4.72 18.54
C MET A 263 2.10 -4.96 19.95
N ALA A 264 1.43 -4.45 20.99
CA ALA A 264 1.81 -4.68 22.37
C ALA A 264 1.73 -6.18 22.73
N THR A 265 0.63 -6.85 22.36
CA THR A 265 0.45 -8.29 22.60
C THR A 265 1.46 -9.12 21.80
N ALA A 266 1.72 -8.78 20.53
CA ALA A 266 2.70 -9.49 19.70
C ALA A 266 4.12 -9.34 20.23
N LEU A 267 4.48 -8.19 20.82
CA LEU A 267 5.77 -7.98 21.46
C LEU A 267 5.85 -8.68 22.83
N GLN A 268 4.76 -8.69 23.59
CA GLN A 268 4.72 -9.26 24.94
C GLN A 268 4.60 -10.78 24.93
N ALA A 269 3.93 -11.38 23.94
CA ALA A 269 3.70 -12.83 23.88
C ALA A 269 5.00 -13.66 23.86
N PRO A 270 6.04 -13.33 23.05
CA PRO A 270 7.32 -14.04 23.10
C PRO A 270 8.03 -13.90 24.45
N LEU A 271 7.98 -12.71 25.06
CA LEU A 271 8.54 -12.45 26.40
C LEU A 271 7.86 -13.32 27.47
N LEU A 272 6.54 -13.38 27.44
CA LEU A 272 5.74 -14.25 28.32
C LEU A 272 6.09 -15.72 28.13
N LEU A 273 6.24 -16.16 26.88
CA LEU A 273 6.61 -17.53 26.54
C LEU A 273 8.02 -17.88 27.06
N CYS A 274 8.98 -16.95 26.95
CA CYS A 274 10.31 -17.11 27.53
C CYS A 274 10.26 -17.20 29.07
N ILE A 275 9.47 -16.36 29.74
CA ILE A 275 9.29 -16.40 31.20
C ILE A 275 8.65 -17.73 31.64
N MET A 276 7.63 -18.18 30.92
CA MET A 276 6.99 -19.49 31.18
C MET A 276 7.95 -20.65 30.96
N ALA A 277 8.81 -20.60 29.93
CA ALA A 277 9.83 -21.62 29.70
C ALA A 277 10.86 -21.65 30.84
N ILE A 278 11.37 -20.49 31.28
CA ILE A 278 12.35 -20.40 32.37
C ILE A 278 11.79 -20.93 33.70
N MET A 279 10.54 -20.59 34.04
CA MET A 279 9.92 -21.10 35.27
C MET A 279 9.42 -22.55 35.16
N GLY A 280 9.03 -22.99 33.96
CA GLY A 280 8.48 -24.32 33.73
C GLY A 280 9.55 -25.41 33.61
N LEU A 281 10.75 -25.09 33.11
CA LEU A 281 11.85 -26.04 32.93
C LEU A 281 12.31 -26.73 34.22
N PRO A 282 12.47 -26.05 35.38
CA PRO A 282 12.78 -26.70 36.65
C PRO A 282 11.69 -27.68 37.11
N MET A 283 10.42 -27.32 36.89
CA MET A 283 9.27 -28.15 37.26
C MET A 283 9.18 -29.41 36.37
N LEU A 284 9.34 -29.25 35.05
CA LEU A 284 9.46 -30.36 34.12
C LEU A 284 10.65 -31.26 34.44
N GLY A 285 11.80 -30.67 34.80
CA GLY A 285 12.99 -31.41 35.25
C GLY A 285 12.73 -32.25 36.50
N SER A 286 12.04 -31.69 37.50
CA SER A 286 11.66 -32.41 38.72
C SER A 286 10.67 -33.56 38.45
N MET A 287 9.73 -33.39 37.53
CA MET A 287 8.79 -34.45 37.13
C MET A 287 9.48 -35.58 36.35
N THR A 288 10.42 -35.25 35.45
CA THR A 288 11.21 -36.27 34.73
C THR A 288 12.18 -37.01 35.64
N GLY A 289 12.73 -36.33 36.66
CA GLY A 289 13.58 -36.97 37.67
C GLY A 289 12.81 -37.93 38.58
N LEU A 290 11.58 -37.58 38.96
CA LEU A 290 10.67 -38.46 39.73
C LEU A 290 10.18 -39.67 38.93
N ALA A 291 10.10 -39.59 37.59
CA ALA A 291 9.73 -40.71 36.73
C ALA A 291 10.90 -41.68 36.43
N SER A 292 12.12 -41.31 36.81
CA SER A 292 13.34 -42.12 36.63
C SER A 292 13.85 -42.81 37.91
N MET A 293 13.13 -42.64 39.03
CA MET A 293 13.26 -43.44 40.26
C MET A 293 12.12 -44.45 40.33
#